data_AF-A0A2E8PNU9-F1
#
_entry.id   AF-A0A2E8PNU9-F1
#
_cell.length_a   1.000
_cell.length_b   1.000
_cell.length_c   1.000
_cell.angle_alpha   90.00
_cell.angle_beta   90.00
_cell.angle_gamma   90.00
#
_symmetry.space_group_name_H-M   'P 1'
#
loop_
_entity.id
_entity.type
_entity.pdbx_description
1 polymer ?
#
loop_
_entity_poly.entity_id
_entity_poly.type
_entity_poly.pdbx_seq_one_letter_code
_entity_poly.pdbx_strand_id
1 'polypeptide(L)'
;MRLRILCMGAHPDDVELGMGGTVASLVESHEVLILDLTNGEPTPHGSPEIRARESQKSASILGAPRKTLDMPNRYLEETIENRKKLAAEFRDFKPDYIFAPYPVDAHPDHIAAGQLAESGRFYSKLTKSDIPGEPFFPRRVIYYFPVHIRLRMEPSYVFDVSSQMEKKREAIQCYESQFKAGKKEHIIESVLNENKYWGFQAGVEAAEPFYQREITLFKNWPEGYR
;
A
#
# COMPACT_ATOMS: atom_id res chain seq x y z
N MET A 1 19.88 8.96 -5.04
CA MET A 1 19.45 8.03 -6.10
C MET A 1 17.93 8.02 -6.10
N ARG A 2 17.27 8.21 -7.24
CA ARG A 2 15.81 8.12 -7.34
C ARG A 2 15.42 6.63 -7.34
N LEU A 3 14.58 6.21 -6.40
CA LEU A 3 14.10 4.84 -6.30
C LEU A 3 12.77 4.68 -7.02
N ARG A 4 12.45 3.46 -7.46
CA ARG A 4 11.11 3.07 -7.94
C ARG A 4 10.38 2.30 -6.85
N ILE A 5 9.23 2.78 -6.45
CA ILE A 5 8.48 2.24 -5.30
C ILE A 5 7.08 1.88 -5.75
N LEU A 6 6.66 0.64 -5.50
CA LEU A 6 5.31 0.18 -5.81
C LEU A 6 4.53 -0.01 -4.51
N CYS A 7 3.43 0.70 -4.35
CA CYS A 7 2.54 0.63 -3.20
C CYS A 7 1.29 -0.16 -3.58
N MET A 8 1.18 -1.38 -3.08
CA MET A 8 0.13 -2.31 -3.46
C MET A 8 -1.01 -2.31 -2.44
N GLY A 9 -2.25 -2.19 -2.91
CA GLY A 9 -3.47 -2.41 -2.12
C GLY A 9 -4.27 -3.60 -2.64
N ALA A 10 -5.06 -4.25 -1.79
CA ALA A 10 -6.03 -5.21 -2.28
C ALA A 10 -7.16 -4.47 -3.02
N HIS A 11 -7.54 -3.31 -2.50
CA HIS A 11 -8.57 -2.43 -3.02
C HIS A 11 -8.08 -0.97 -3.03
N PRO A 12 -8.62 -0.12 -3.92
CA PRO A 12 -8.49 1.33 -3.78
C PRO A 12 -8.93 1.76 -2.38
N ASP A 13 -8.23 2.71 -1.75
CA ASP A 13 -8.33 3.17 -0.36
C ASP A 13 -7.40 2.49 0.67
N ASP A 14 -6.94 1.25 0.43
CA ASP A 14 -6.07 0.54 1.38
C ASP A 14 -4.73 1.28 1.61
N VAL A 15 -4.12 1.74 0.51
CA VAL A 15 -2.80 2.41 0.52
C VAL A 15 -2.93 3.78 1.18
N GLU A 16 -3.99 4.52 0.89
CA GLU A 16 -4.29 5.81 1.50
C GLU A 16 -4.45 5.71 3.01
N LEU A 17 -5.25 4.73 3.45
CA LEU A 17 -5.52 4.50 4.86
C LEU A 17 -4.25 4.09 5.62
N GLY A 18 -3.53 3.10 5.10
CA GLY A 18 -2.38 2.52 5.78
C GLY A 18 -1.09 3.35 5.68
N MET A 19 -0.85 3.98 4.53
CA MET A 19 0.43 4.64 4.24
C MET A 19 0.34 5.90 3.35
N GLY A 20 -0.81 6.58 3.28
CA GLY A 20 -1.00 7.73 2.41
C GLY A 20 -0.04 8.89 2.69
N GLY A 21 0.34 9.11 3.95
CA GLY A 21 1.31 10.14 4.32
C GLY A 21 2.71 9.80 3.80
N THR A 22 3.09 8.53 3.89
CA THR A 22 4.36 8.01 3.37
C THR A 22 4.38 8.10 1.84
N VAL A 23 3.31 7.73 1.13
CA VAL A 23 3.24 7.92 -0.33
C VAL A 23 3.45 9.39 -0.69
N ALA A 24 2.75 10.31 -0.03
CA ALA A 24 2.87 11.75 -0.24
C ALA A 24 4.30 12.29 0.00
N SER A 25 5.04 11.71 0.95
CA SER A 25 6.45 12.02 1.19
C SER A 25 7.38 11.43 0.12
N LEU A 26 7.18 10.14 -0.24
CA LEU A 26 8.04 9.43 -1.18
C LEU A 26 8.00 10.04 -2.58
N VAL A 27 6.85 10.53 -3.05
CA VAL A 27 6.74 11.13 -4.40
C VAL A 27 7.60 12.38 -4.59
N GLU A 28 8.02 13.05 -3.51
CA GLU A 28 8.87 14.25 -3.59
C GLU A 28 10.27 13.94 -4.16
N SER A 29 10.76 12.70 -4.00
CA SER A 29 12.11 12.33 -4.39
C SER A 29 12.24 10.97 -5.09
N HIS A 30 11.15 10.23 -5.23
CA HIS A 30 11.11 8.89 -5.81
C HIS A 30 10.05 8.79 -6.93
N GLU A 31 10.11 7.72 -7.71
CA GLU A 31 9.04 7.33 -8.63
C GLU A 31 8.14 6.34 -7.89
N VAL A 32 6.87 6.72 -7.66
CA VAL A 32 5.92 5.89 -6.91
C VAL A 32 4.79 5.46 -7.83
N LEU A 33 4.40 4.19 -7.77
CA LEU A 33 3.22 3.65 -8.44
C LEU A 33 2.29 3.05 -7.38
N ILE A 34 1.02 3.43 -7.38
CA ILE A 34 -0.02 2.74 -6.62
C ILE A 34 -0.61 1.63 -7.51
N LEU A 35 -0.65 0.40 -7.01
CA LEU A 35 -1.19 -0.75 -7.72
C LEU A 35 -2.29 -1.41 -6.87
N ASP A 36 -3.54 -1.28 -7.28
CA ASP A 36 -4.65 -1.99 -6.64
C ASP A 36 -4.86 -3.34 -7.34
N LEU A 37 -4.99 -4.43 -6.57
CA LEU A 37 -5.19 -5.77 -7.14
C LEU A 37 -6.61 -5.98 -7.67
N THR A 38 -7.58 -5.33 -7.04
CA THR A 38 -9.00 -5.39 -7.41
C THR A 38 -9.54 -3.95 -7.54
N ASN A 39 -10.73 -3.77 -8.12
CA ASN A 39 -11.42 -2.47 -8.12
C ASN A 39 -12.19 -2.18 -6.81
N GLY A 40 -12.23 -3.14 -5.88
CA GLY A 40 -12.97 -3.08 -4.63
C GLY A 40 -14.50 -3.22 -4.72
N GLU A 41 -15.08 -3.43 -5.90
CA GLU A 41 -16.53 -3.65 -6.05
C GLU A 41 -16.89 -5.13 -6.02
N PRO A 42 -18.05 -5.51 -5.46
CA PRO A 42 -19.16 -4.65 -5.06
C PRO A 42 -18.98 -4.00 -3.68
N THR A 43 -19.45 -2.76 -3.50
CA THR A 43 -19.64 -2.11 -2.19
C THR A 43 -21.08 -1.56 -2.03
N PRO A 44 -21.58 -1.31 -0.81
CA PRO A 44 -22.98 -0.88 -0.62
C PRO A 44 -23.39 0.44 -1.30
N HIS A 45 -22.43 1.33 -1.54
CA HIS A 45 -22.68 2.68 -2.07
C HIS A 45 -21.77 3.04 -3.26
N GLY A 46 -21.00 2.07 -3.77
CA GLY A 46 -20.10 2.24 -4.89
C GLY A 46 -20.61 1.61 -6.18
N SER A 47 -19.82 1.80 -7.22
CA SER A 47 -19.87 1.11 -8.51
C SER A 47 -18.46 1.12 -9.09
N PRO A 48 -18.14 0.29 -10.10
CA PRO A 48 -16.81 0.29 -10.70
C PRO A 48 -16.40 1.69 -11.21
N GLU A 49 -17.35 2.44 -11.78
CA GLU A 49 -17.13 3.79 -12.30
C GLU A 49 -16.93 4.82 -11.19
N ILE A 50 -17.67 4.70 -10.08
CA ILE A 50 -17.52 5.58 -8.92
C ILE A 50 -16.15 5.33 -8.29
N ARG A 51 -15.83 4.06 -7.99
CA ARG A 51 -14.55 3.67 -7.37
C ARG A 51 -13.35 4.09 -8.22
N ALA A 52 -13.41 3.92 -9.54
CA ALA A 52 -12.36 4.37 -10.45
C ALA A 52 -12.17 5.91 -10.41
N ARG A 53 -13.26 6.68 -10.33
CA ARG A 53 -13.17 8.14 -10.25
C ARG A 53 -12.58 8.61 -8.93
N GLU A 54 -13.04 8.04 -7.82
CA GLU A 54 -12.54 8.34 -6.47
C GLU A 54 -11.06 7.99 -6.33
N SER A 55 -10.65 6.81 -6.82
CA SER A 55 -9.28 6.35 -6.75
C SER A 55 -8.33 7.19 -7.60
N GLN A 56 -8.76 7.66 -8.78
CA GLN A 56 -7.95 8.56 -9.62
C GLN A 56 -7.83 9.96 -9.02
N LYS A 57 -8.91 10.47 -8.39
CA LYS A 57 -8.87 11.74 -7.66
C LYS A 57 -7.88 11.64 -6.48
N SER A 58 -7.94 10.55 -5.72
CA SER A 58 -7.03 10.30 -4.60
C SER A 58 -5.56 10.19 -5.05
N ALA A 59 -5.31 9.46 -6.14
CA ALA A 59 -3.99 9.32 -6.76
C ALA A 59 -3.41 10.69 -7.18
N SER A 60 -4.26 11.56 -7.74
CA SER A 60 -3.89 12.93 -8.11
C SER A 60 -3.50 13.77 -6.90
N ILE A 61 -4.23 13.65 -5.77
CA ILE A 61 -3.91 14.32 -4.52
C ILE A 61 -2.57 13.83 -3.99
N LEU A 62 -2.35 12.50 -3.93
CA LEU A 62 -1.09 11.94 -3.45
C LEU A 62 0.10 12.28 -4.35
N GLY A 63 -0.14 12.50 -5.65
CA GLY A 63 0.89 12.79 -6.64
C GLY A 63 1.56 11.53 -7.18
N ALA A 64 0.87 10.38 -7.16
CA ALA A 64 1.37 9.10 -7.65
C ALA A 64 0.43 8.56 -8.75
N PRO A 65 0.96 8.06 -9.89
CA PRO A 65 0.15 7.30 -10.84
C PRO A 65 -0.45 6.06 -10.16
N ARG A 66 -1.63 5.64 -10.66
CA ARG A 66 -2.36 4.49 -10.16
C ARG A 66 -2.74 3.54 -11.29
N LYS A 67 -2.59 2.24 -11.04
CA LYS A 67 -3.09 1.15 -11.89
C LYS A 67 -3.93 0.21 -11.05
N THR A 68 -4.98 -0.35 -11.66
CA THR A 68 -5.86 -1.33 -11.02
C THR A 68 -5.90 -2.59 -11.88
N LEU A 69 -5.68 -3.75 -11.27
CA LEU A 69 -5.77 -5.05 -11.93
C LEU A 69 -7.20 -5.58 -11.90
N ASP A 70 -7.44 -6.64 -12.66
CA ASP A 70 -8.75 -7.24 -12.90
C ASP A 70 -9.06 -8.42 -11.96
N MET A 71 -8.36 -8.53 -10.82
CA MET A 71 -8.63 -9.61 -9.87
C MET A 71 -9.98 -9.38 -9.17
N PRO A 72 -10.74 -10.45 -8.87
CA PRO A 72 -12.08 -10.32 -8.30
C PRO A 72 -12.01 -9.96 -6.81
N ASN A 73 -12.56 -8.80 -6.45
CA ASN A 73 -12.74 -8.37 -5.07
C ASN A 73 -13.63 -9.36 -4.27
N ARG A 74 -13.30 -9.56 -2.99
CA ARG A 74 -13.87 -10.56 -2.06
C ARG A 74 -13.51 -12.02 -2.38
N TYR A 75 -12.79 -12.24 -3.48
CA TYR A 75 -12.34 -13.55 -3.96
C TYR A 75 -10.85 -13.50 -4.34
N LEU A 76 -10.11 -12.53 -3.79
CA LEU A 76 -8.69 -12.41 -4.08
C LEU A 76 -7.95 -13.62 -3.51
N GLU A 77 -7.30 -14.37 -4.38
CA GLU A 77 -6.60 -15.60 -4.04
C GLU A 77 -5.18 -15.63 -4.60
N GLU A 78 -4.32 -16.39 -3.91
CA GLU A 78 -2.91 -16.58 -4.21
C GLU A 78 -2.69 -17.66 -5.30
N THR A 79 -3.37 -17.49 -6.43
CA THR A 79 -3.34 -18.45 -7.55
C THR A 79 -2.07 -18.28 -8.40
N ILE A 80 -1.69 -19.32 -9.14
CA ILE A 80 -0.56 -19.23 -10.10
C ILE A 80 -0.80 -18.13 -11.14
N GLU A 81 -2.04 -17.95 -11.58
CA GLU A 81 -2.41 -16.88 -12.52
C GLU A 81 -2.13 -15.50 -11.92
N ASN A 82 -2.61 -15.25 -10.70
CA ASN A 82 -2.43 -13.96 -10.02
C ASN A 82 -0.94 -13.68 -9.72
N ARG A 83 -0.16 -14.72 -9.36
CA ARG A 83 1.30 -14.61 -9.24
C ARG A 83 1.96 -14.13 -10.53
N LYS A 84 1.57 -14.70 -11.67
CA LYS A 84 2.12 -14.34 -12.99
C LYS A 84 1.70 -12.93 -13.41
N LYS A 85 0.44 -12.56 -13.21
CA LYS A 85 -0.07 -11.19 -13.46
C LYS A 85 0.75 -10.17 -12.68
N LEU A 86 0.88 -10.36 -11.37
CA LEU A 86 1.63 -9.44 -10.52
C LEU A 86 3.14 -9.44 -10.82
N ALA A 87 3.72 -10.59 -11.13
CA ALA A 87 5.11 -10.68 -11.57
C ALA A 87 5.38 -9.89 -12.87
N ALA A 88 4.43 -9.86 -13.81
CA ALA A 88 4.54 -9.06 -15.03
C ALA A 88 4.57 -7.55 -14.70
N GLU A 89 3.72 -7.09 -13.78
CA GLU A 89 3.73 -5.70 -13.28
C GLU A 89 5.09 -5.35 -12.66
N PHE A 90 5.70 -6.27 -11.90
CA PHE A 90 7.02 -6.06 -11.32
C PHE A 90 8.14 -6.03 -12.36
N ARG A 91 8.01 -6.76 -13.48
CA ARG A 91 8.99 -6.72 -14.58
C ARG A 91 8.89 -5.45 -15.42
N ASP A 92 7.68 -4.90 -15.56
CA ASP A 92 7.42 -3.66 -16.24
C ASP A 92 7.88 -2.46 -15.40
N PHE A 93 7.35 -2.33 -14.18
CA PHE A 93 7.66 -1.23 -13.28
C PHE A 93 9.00 -1.37 -12.54
N LYS A 94 9.64 -2.53 -12.53
CA LYS A 94 10.96 -2.77 -11.90
C LYS A 94 11.15 -2.07 -10.52
N PRO A 95 10.26 -2.28 -9.54
CA PRO A 95 10.33 -1.58 -8.26
C PRO A 95 11.56 -2.00 -7.45
N ASP A 96 12.28 -1.04 -6.88
CA ASP A 96 13.28 -1.32 -5.85
C ASP A 96 12.60 -1.89 -4.59
N TYR A 97 11.45 -1.32 -4.20
CA TYR A 97 10.69 -1.69 -3.02
C TYR A 97 9.21 -1.87 -3.34
N ILE A 98 8.61 -2.90 -2.74
CA ILE A 98 7.17 -3.14 -2.77
C ILE A 98 6.63 -2.88 -1.36
N PHE A 99 5.59 -2.06 -1.24
CA PHE A 99 4.76 -1.96 -0.05
C PHE A 99 3.49 -2.80 -0.26
N ALA A 100 3.08 -3.57 0.73
CA ALA A 100 1.92 -4.45 0.65
C ALA A 100 1.14 -4.50 1.97
N PRO A 101 -0.14 -4.93 1.97
CA PRO A 101 -0.90 -5.13 3.19
C PRO A 101 -0.26 -6.18 4.09
N TYR A 102 -0.27 -5.94 5.40
CA TYR A 102 0.25 -6.87 6.41
C TYR A 102 -0.46 -8.24 6.32
N PRO A 103 0.28 -9.38 6.30
CA PRO A 103 -0.29 -10.69 6.00
C PRO A 103 -1.10 -11.31 7.14
N VAL A 104 -1.22 -10.64 8.29
CA VAL A 104 -2.11 -11.04 9.39
C VAL A 104 -3.16 -9.96 9.52
N ASP A 105 -4.34 -10.19 8.95
CA ASP A 105 -5.45 -9.23 8.88
C ASP A 105 -6.79 -9.95 9.13
N ALA A 106 -7.85 -9.21 9.47
CA ALA A 106 -9.20 -9.76 9.50
C ALA A 106 -9.82 -9.86 8.09
N HIS A 107 -9.34 -9.06 7.13
CA HIS A 107 -9.79 -9.09 5.74
C HIS A 107 -8.99 -10.12 4.93
N PRO A 108 -9.62 -11.17 4.36
CA PRO A 108 -8.92 -12.21 3.62
C PRO A 108 -8.19 -11.69 2.38
N ASP A 109 -8.76 -10.73 1.63
CA ASP A 109 -8.08 -10.12 0.49
C ASP A 109 -6.78 -9.39 0.89
N HIS A 110 -6.70 -8.78 2.08
CA HIS A 110 -5.42 -8.19 2.55
C HIS A 110 -4.36 -9.27 2.78
N ILE A 111 -4.76 -10.40 3.39
CA ILE A 111 -3.88 -11.56 3.56
C ILE A 111 -3.39 -12.07 2.20
N ALA A 112 -4.31 -12.26 1.25
CA ALA A 112 -4.00 -12.73 -0.09
C ALA A 112 -3.08 -11.74 -0.83
N ALA A 113 -3.33 -10.43 -0.73
CA ALA A 113 -2.47 -9.39 -1.29
C ALA A 113 -1.06 -9.42 -0.70
N GLY A 114 -0.93 -9.53 0.63
CA GLY A 114 0.37 -9.68 1.30
C GLY A 114 1.14 -10.92 0.84
N GLN A 115 0.45 -12.06 0.67
CA GLN A 115 1.06 -13.29 0.14
C GLN A 115 1.46 -13.15 -1.34
N LEU A 116 0.60 -12.53 -2.16
CA LEU A 116 0.85 -12.25 -3.57
C LEU A 116 2.07 -11.35 -3.76
N ALA A 117 2.32 -10.38 -2.87
CA ALA A 117 3.52 -9.53 -2.94
C ALA A 117 4.80 -10.37 -2.96
N GLU A 118 4.91 -11.35 -2.06
CA GLU A 118 6.10 -12.21 -1.94
C GLU A 118 6.18 -13.23 -3.08
N SER A 119 5.08 -13.88 -3.40
CA SER A 119 5.06 -14.90 -4.46
C SER A 119 5.26 -14.27 -5.85
N GLY A 120 4.64 -13.12 -6.12
CA GLY A 120 4.86 -12.28 -7.29
C GLY A 120 6.30 -11.79 -7.39
N ARG A 121 6.89 -11.33 -6.28
CA ARG A 121 8.32 -10.97 -6.22
C ARG A 121 9.20 -12.16 -6.58
N PHE A 122 8.92 -13.35 -6.05
CA PHE A 122 9.67 -14.55 -6.42
C PHE A 122 9.47 -14.94 -7.90
N TYR A 123 8.25 -14.83 -8.42
CA TYR A 123 7.92 -15.19 -9.81
C TYR A 123 8.57 -14.22 -10.81
N SER A 124 8.70 -12.95 -10.44
CA SER A 124 9.29 -11.92 -11.30
C SER A 124 10.74 -12.22 -11.69
N LYS A 125 11.51 -12.95 -10.87
CA LYS A 125 12.89 -13.35 -11.20
C LYS A 125 13.03 -14.66 -11.99
N LEU A 126 11.94 -15.40 -12.21
CA LEU A 126 12.02 -16.69 -12.88
C LEU A 126 12.48 -16.53 -14.33
N THR A 127 13.60 -17.16 -14.66
CA THR A 127 14.01 -17.36 -16.05
C THR A 127 13.25 -18.54 -16.64
N LYS A 128 13.03 -18.56 -17.96
CA LYS A 128 12.29 -19.63 -18.67
C LYS A 128 10.83 -19.77 -18.21
N SER A 129 10.15 -18.63 -18.05
CA SER A 129 8.70 -18.57 -17.81
C SER A 129 7.98 -17.92 -18.98
N ASP A 130 6.66 -18.06 -19.00
CA ASP A 130 5.72 -17.37 -19.91
C ASP A 130 5.31 -15.97 -19.40
N ILE A 131 5.94 -15.49 -18.32
CA ILE A 131 5.66 -14.17 -17.76
C ILE A 131 6.25 -13.09 -18.69
N PRO A 132 5.48 -12.08 -19.13
CA PRO A 132 5.98 -11.01 -19.98
C PRO A 132 7.07 -10.17 -19.33
N GLY A 133 7.94 -9.57 -20.15
CA GLY A 133 9.01 -8.67 -19.71
C GLY A 133 10.26 -9.39 -19.20
N GLU A 134 11.34 -8.63 -19.04
CA GLU A 134 12.63 -9.15 -18.58
C GLU A 134 12.58 -9.55 -17.10
N PRO A 135 13.16 -10.70 -16.71
CA PRO A 135 13.25 -11.11 -15.32
C PRO A 135 13.85 -10.00 -14.44
N PHE A 136 13.19 -9.74 -13.31
CA PHE A 136 13.57 -8.70 -12.37
C PHE A 136 13.30 -9.20 -10.96
N PHE A 137 14.10 -8.77 -9.98
CA PHE A 137 13.89 -9.15 -8.59
C PHE A 137 13.85 -7.91 -7.70
N PRO A 138 12.64 -7.47 -7.28
CA PRO A 138 12.48 -6.39 -6.31
C PRO A 138 13.29 -6.66 -5.04
N ARG A 139 13.91 -5.61 -4.47
CA ARG A 139 14.89 -5.79 -3.39
C ARG A 139 14.21 -6.29 -2.12
N ARG A 140 13.06 -5.71 -1.75
CA ARG A 140 12.31 -6.06 -0.53
C ARG A 140 10.80 -5.86 -0.68
N VAL A 141 10.06 -6.61 0.12
CA VAL A 141 8.66 -6.34 0.45
C VAL A 141 8.60 -5.74 1.86
N ILE A 142 7.86 -4.65 2.01
CA ILE A 142 7.62 -3.94 3.26
C ILE A 142 6.12 -3.93 3.48
N TYR A 143 5.69 -4.20 4.72
CA TYR A 143 4.27 -4.33 5.02
C TYR A 143 3.76 -3.10 5.74
N TYR A 144 2.60 -2.61 5.34
CA TYR A 144 1.85 -1.57 6.05
C TYR A 144 0.56 -2.15 6.62
N PHE A 145 -0.07 -1.45 7.56
CA PHE A 145 -1.25 -1.93 8.27
C PHE A 145 -2.50 -1.17 7.78
N PRO A 146 -3.40 -1.81 7.02
CA PRO A 146 -4.68 -1.21 6.66
C PRO A 146 -5.68 -1.29 7.83
N VAL A 147 -6.83 -0.62 7.69
CA VAL A 147 -7.71 -0.21 8.80
C VAL A 147 -8.62 -1.30 9.37
N HIS A 148 -8.55 -2.53 8.85
CA HIS A 148 -9.54 -3.57 9.15
C HIS A 148 -9.23 -4.38 10.41
N ILE A 149 -8.48 -3.81 11.35
CA ILE A 149 -7.78 -4.60 12.35
C ILE A 149 -7.92 -4.07 13.79
N ARG A 150 -8.07 -5.01 14.73
CA ARG A 150 -7.89 -4.78 16.18
C ARG A 150 -6.71 -5.62 16.69
N LEU A 151 -5.67 -5.75 15.86
CA LEU A 151 -4.46 -6.44 16.26
C LEU A 151 -3.63 -5.53 17.17
N ARG A 152 -2.90 -6.18 18.07
CA ARG A 152 -1.75 -5.55 18.72
C ARG A 152 -0.65 -5.43 17.67
N MET A 153 -0.52 -4.23 17.09
CA MET A 153 0.49 -3.94 16.09
C MET A 153 1.89 -3.96 16.70
N GLU A 154 2.82 -4.65 16.04
CA GLU A 154 4.24 -4.72 16.41
C GLU A 154 5.07 -4.29 15.20
N PRO A 155 5.09 -2.98 14.86
CA PRO A 155 5.83 -2.48 13.72
C PRO A 155 7.34 -2.64 13.95
N SER A 156 8.07 -2.88 12.86
CA SER A 156 9.53 -2.90 12.86
C SER A 156 10.12 -1.49 12.94
N TYR A 157 9.42 -0.51 12.38
CA TYR A 157 9.75 0.92 12.44
C TYR A 157 8.51 1.75 12.10
N VAL A 158 8.60 3.06 12.32
CA VAL A 158 7.61 4.03 11.87
C VAL A 158 8.27 5.08 10.96
N PHE A 159 7.51 5.68 10.07
CA PHE A 159 7.97 6.72 9.15
C PHE A 159 7.29 8.05 9.49
N ASP A 160 8.07 9.12 9.67
CA ASP A 160 7.54 10.45 9.97
C ASP A 160 6.72 11.00 8.80
N VAL A 161 5.46 11.31 9.07
CA VAL A 161 4.50 11.86 8.10
C VAL A 161 3.90 13.18 8.59
N SER A 162 4.52 13.83 9.57
CA SER A 162 4.02 15.04 10.22
C SER A 162 3.62 16.12 9.20
N SER A 163 4.44 16.34 8.17
CA SER A 163 4.15 17.33 7.10
C SER A 163 3.12 16.89 6.06
N GLN A 164 2.70 15.63 6.07
CA GLN A 164 1.86 15.02 5.03
C GLN A 164 0.46 14.62 5.52
N MET A 165 0.15 14.88 6.80
CA MET A 165 -1.12 14.48 7.43
C MET A 165 -2.35 15.03 6.71
N GLU A 166 -2.31 16.29 6.24
CA GLU A 166 -3.45 16.88 5.54
C GLU A 166 -3.64 16.27 4.15
N LYS A 167 -2.55 16.06 3.42
CA LYS A 167 -2.59 15.40 2.11
C LYS A 167 -3.09 13.96 2.20
N LYS A 168 -2.72 13.23 3.26
CA LYS A 168 -3.30 11.91 3.59
C LYS A 168 -4.80 12.01 3.83
N ARG A 169 -5.25 12.96 4.66
CA ARG A 169 -6.68 13.19 4.94
C ARG A 169 -7.46 13.45 3.66
N GLU A 170 -7.01 14.38 2.83
CA GLU A 170 -7.66 14.72 1.56
C GLU A 170 -7.74 13.53 0.60
N ALA A 171 -6.68 12.71 0.53
CA ALA A 171 -6.64 11.50 -0.28
C ALA A 171 -7.68 10.46 0.18
N ILE A 172 -7.84 10.24 1.50
CA ILE A 172 -8.85 9.32 2.05
C ILE A 172 -10.27 9.87 1.80
N GLN A 173 -10.48 11.18 1.96
CA GLN A 173 -11.78 11.82 1.77
C GLN A 173 -12.30 11.76 0.32
N CYS A 174 -11.46 11.43 -0.66
CA CYS A 174 -11.90 11.21 -2.04
C CYS A 174 -12.86 10.04 -2.19
N TYR A 175 -12.81 9.05 -1.30
CA TYR A 175 -13.68 7.87 -1.33
C TYR A 175 -15.01 8.14 -0.62
N GLU A 176 -15.78 9.09 -1.15
CA GLU A 176 -17.08 9.49 -0.59
C GLU A 176 -18.06 8.30 -0.50
N SER A 177 -18.03 7.40 -1.47
CA SER A 177 -18.84 6.17 -1.48
C SER A 177 -18.51 5.24 -0.31
N GLN A 178 -17.26 5.22 0.16
CA GLN A 178 -16.82 4.32 1.23
C GLN A 178 -17.00 4.93 2.61
N PHE A 179 -16.69 6.23 2.75
CA PHE A 179 -16.70 6.91 4.04
C PHE A 179 -17.99 7.70 4.27
N LYS A 180 -18.28 8.68 3.42
CA LYS A 180 -19.40 9.62 3.63
C LYS A 180 -20.76 8.98 3.44
N ALA A 181 -20.97 8.25 2.35
CA ALA A 181 -22.23 7.57 2.07
C ALA A 181 -22.57 6.51 3.14
N GLY A 182 -21.53 5.83 3.64
CA GLY A 182 -21.63 4.82 4.70
C GLY A 182 -21.66 5.39 6.13
N LYS A 183 -21.57 6.71 6.34
CA LYS A 183 -21.45 7.37 7.65
C LYS A 183 -20.25 6.88 8.49
N LYS A 184 -19.13 6.63 7.81
CA LYS A 184 -17.88 6.07 8.34
C LYS A 184 -16.74 7.11 8.42
N GLU A 185 -17.04 8.40 8.38
CA GLU A 185 -16.03 9.47 8.42
C GLU A 185 -15.19 9.45 9.71
N HIS A 186 -15.75 8.95 10.82
CA HIS A 186 -15.02 8.74 12.08
C HIS A 186 -13.83 7.77 11.95
N ILE A 187 -13.81 6.92 10.92
CA ILE A 187 -12.68 6.05 10.60
C ILE A 187 -11.48 6.89 10.17
N ILE A 188 -11.70 7.96 9.39
CA ILE A 188 -10.62 8.86 8.93
C ILE A 188 -9.92 9.48 10.13
N GLU A 189 -10.68 10.00 11.11
CA GLU A 189 -10.07 10.52 12.34
C GLU A 189 -9.36 9.44 13.15
N SER A 190 -9.92 8.22 13.22
CA SER A 190 -9.27 7.10 13.91
C SER A 190 -7.89 6.78 13.32
N VAL A 191 -7.77 6.75 11.99
CA VAL A 191 -6.50 6.55 11.28
C VAL A 191 -5.50 7.65 11.60
N LEU A 192 -5.94 8.91 11.54
CA LEU A 192 -5.06 10.04 11.80
C LEU A 192 -4.62 10.11 13.27
N ASN A 193 -5.50 9.71 14.19
CA ASN A 193 -5.16 9.57 15.61
C ASN A 193 -4.17 8.42 15.86
N GLU A 194 -4.29 7.30 15.13
CA GLU A 194 -3.28 6.24 15.17
C GLU A 194 -1.92 6.75 14.70
N ASN A 195 -1.88 7.56 13.62
CA ASN A 195 -0.62 8.15 13.18
C ASN A 195 -0.03 9.11 14.23
N LYS A 196 -0.85 9.88 14.94
CA LYS A 196 -0.41 10.69 16.08
C LYS A 196 0.09 9.85 17.25
N TYR A 197 -0.53 8.72 17.52
CA TYR A 197 -0.07 7.79 18.55
C TYR A 197 1.33 7.26 18.24
N TRP A 198 1.56 6.79 17.01
CA TRP A 198 2.89 6.35 16.58
C TRP A 198 3.91 7.49 16.52
N GLY A 199 3.48 8.68 16.11
CA GLY A 199 4.28 9.89 16.19
C GLY A 199 4.75 10.17 17.62
N PHE A 200 3.83 10.13 18.59
CA PHE A 200 4.13 10.28 20.00
C PHE A 200 5.14 9.24 20.50
N GLN A 201 4.99 7.96 20.12
CA GLN A 201 5.96 6.91 20.47
C GLN A 201 7.36 7.16 19.91
N ALA A 202 7.46 7.86 18.76
CA ALA A 202 8.71 8.14 18.05
C ALA A 202 9.23 9.59 18.21
N GLY A 203 8.57 10.42 19.03
CA GLY A 203 8.98 11.81 19.27
C GLY A 203 8.71 12.79 18.11
N VAL A 204 7.72 12.51 17.25
CA VAL A 204 7.27 13.39 16.16
C VAL A 204 5.75 13.62 16.23
N GLU A 205 5.18 14.50 15.39
CA GLU A 205 3.75 14.81 15.45
C GLU A 205 2.88 13.64 14.95
N ALA A 206 3.30 13.00 13.85
CA ALA A 206 2.62 11.84 13.30
C ALA A 206 3.59 10.90 12.57
N ALA A 207 3.36 9.59 12.70
CA ALA A 207 4.13 8.57 12.01
C ALA A 207 3.26 7.42 11.51
N GLU A 208 3.66 6.79 10.41
CA GLU A 208 3.01 5.59 9.86
C GLU A 208 3.83 4.32 10.19
N PRO A 209 3.20 3.27 10.74
CA PRO A 209 3.87 2.04 11.15
C PRO A 209 4.10 1.08 9.97
N PHE A 210 5.25 0.42 9.97
CA PHE A 210 5.61 -0.59 8.96
C PHE A 210 6.24 -1.82 9.59
N TYR A 211 6.00 -2.99 8.97
CA TYR A 211 6.61 -4.26 9.34
C TYR A 211 7.53 -4.75 8.23
N GLN A 212 8.70 -5.28 8.62
CA GLN A 212 9.65 -5.93 7.73
C GLN A 212 9.96 -7.33 8.25
N ARG A 213 9.83 -8.33 7.36
CA ARG A 213 10.23 -9.70 7.65
C ARG A 213 11.74 -9.92 7.49
N GLU A 214 12.34 -9.21 6.55
CA GLU A 214 13.76 -9.31 6.23
C GLU A 214 14.59 -8.45 7.21
N ILE A 215 15.76 -8.95 7.63
CA ILE A 215 16.68 -8.20 8.49
C ILE A 215 17.21 -6.95 7.77
N THR A 216 17.42 -5.87 8.52
CA THR A 216 18.01 -4.64 7.99
C THR A 216 19.50 -4.60 8.28
N LEU A 217 20.29 -4.42 7.21
CA LEU A 217 21.75 -4.25 7.29
C LEU A 217 22.09 -2.76 7.15
N PHE A 218 22.71 -2.21 8.18
CA PHE A 218 23.26 -0.87 8.16
C PHE A 218 24.75 -0.93 7.77
N LYS A 219 25.12 -0.28 6.65
CA LYS A 219 26.54 -0.11 6.28
C LYS A 219 27.22 1.01 7.06
N ASN A 220 26.43 1.99 7.50
CA ASN A 220 26.79 3.06 8.41
C ASN A 220 25.64 3.23 9.41
N TRP A 221 25.92 3.76 10.61
CA TRP A 221 24.87 4.04 11.57
C TRP A 221 23.84 5.02 10.97
N PRO A 222 22.53 4.73 11.02
CA PRO A 222 21.53 5.63 10.49
C PRO A 222 21.46 6.90 11.35
N GLU A 223 21.74 8.06 10.76
CA GLU A 223 21.55 9.36 11.42
C GLU A 223 20.08 9.67 11.74
N GLY A 224 19.14 8.88 11.20
CA GLY A 224 17.70 9.04 11.33
C GLY A 224 17.01 8.15 12.37
N TYR A 225 17.75 7.40 13.20
CA TYR A 225 17.16 6.74 14.36
C TYR A 225 17.04 7.77 15.49
N ARG A 226 15.81 8.23 15.77
CA ARG A 226 15.50 9.17 16.85
C ARG A 226 14.79 8.44 17.99
#